data_AF-X0VNK7-F1
#
_entry.id   AF-X0VNK7-F1
#
_cell.length_a   1.000
_cell.length_b   1.000
_cell.length_c   1.000
_cell.angle_alpha   90.00
_cell.angle_beta   90.00
_cell.angle_gamma   90.00
#
_symmetry.space_group_name_H-M   'P 1'
#
loop_
_entity.id
_entity.type
_entity.pdbx_description
1 polymer ?
#
loop_
_entity_poly.entity_id
_entity_poly.type
_entity_poly.pdbx_seq_one_letter_code
_entity_poly.pdbx_strand_id
1 'polypeptide(L)' 'MSMQTTAAERLQAQLRALPSRPGVYIMRSGEGEVIYVGKAANLRSRVRSYFGSPHSFEPK' A
#
# COMPACT_ATOMS: atom_id res chain seq x y z
N MET A 1 25.35 8.99 -15.85
CA MET A 1 24.72 7.65 -15.79
C MET A 1 23.46 7.78 -14.95
N SER A 2 22.30 8.03 -15.57
CA SER A 2 21.04 8.20 -14.82
C SER A 2 20.54 6.83 -14.38
N MET A 3 20.64 6.54 -13.08
CA MET A 3 20.03 5.35 -12.50
C MET A 3 18.51 5.54 -12.51
N GLN A 4 17.82 4.74 -13.35
CA GLN A 4 16.36 4.72 -13.38
C GLN A 4 15.85 3.91 -12.18
N THR A 5 15.10 4.54 -11.27
CA THR A 5 14.45 3.86 -10.14
C THR A 5 13.34 2.93 -10.64
N THR A 6 13.45 1.64 -10.30
CA THR A 6 12.52 0.56 -10.64
C THR A 6 11.14 0.76 -10.01
N ALA A 7 10.12 0.10 -10.56
CA ALA A 7 8.76 0.11 -9.99
C ALA A 7 8.74 -0.43 -8.54
N ALA A 8 9.54 -1.47 -8.26
CA ALA A 8 9.65 -2.04 -6.92
C ALA A 8 10.23 -1.03 -5.92
N GLU A 9 11.28 -0.28 -6.30
CA GLU A 9 11.87 0.75 -5.44
C GLU A 9 10.90 1.90 -5.15
N ARG A 10 10.12 2.33 -6.16
CA ARG A 10 9.08 3.36 -5.99
C ARG A 10 7.98 2.89 -5.02
N LEU A 11 7.49 1.66 -5.19
CA LEU A 11 6.50 1.08 -4.28
C LEU A 11 7.04 1.00 -2.85
N GLN A 12 8.28 0.54 -2.68
CA GLN A 12 8.91 0.46 -1.37
C GLN A 12 9.08 1.85 -0.73
N ALA A 13 9.43 2.88 -1.51
CA ALA A 13 9.51 4.25 -1.02
C ALA A 13 8.14 4.78 -0.55
N GLN A 14 7.08 4.53 -1.32
CA GLN A 14 5.70 4.89 -0.95
C GLN A 14 5.27 4.18 0.34
N LEU A 15 5.51 2.88 0.46
CA LEU A 15 5.18 2.10 1.66
C LEU A 15 5.91 2.62 2.91
N ARG A 16 7.16 3.09 2.77
CA ARG A 16 7.91 3.73 3.88
C ARG A 16 7.35 5.10 4.26
N ALA A 17 6.86 5.87 3.29
CA ALA A 17 6.32 7.20 3.50
C ALA A 17 4.93 7.21 4.18
N LEU A 18 4.23 6.07 4.20
CA LEU A 18 2.92 5.97 4.84
C LEU A 18 2.96 6.36 6.33
N PRO A 19 1.96 7.10 6.83
CA PRO A 19 1.95 7.54 8.22
C PRO A 19 1.46 6.43 9.17
N SER A 20 2.04 6.38 10.38
CA SER A 20 1.62 5.49 11.46
C SER A 20 0.47 6.08 12.29
N ARG A 21 -0.65 6.43 11.62
CA ARG A 21 -1.82 7.07 12.27
C ARG A 21 -3.14 6.58 11.68
N PRO A 22 -4.28 6.86 12.32
CA PRO A 22 -5.58 6.52 11.78
C PRO A 22 -5.88 7.25 10.47
N GLY A 23 -6.65 6.60 9.60
CA GLY A 23 -7.14 7.21 8.37
C GLY A 23 -7.82 6.22 7.43
N VAL A 24 -8.08 6.71 6.22
CA VAL A 24 -8.71 5.96 5.13
C VAL A 24 -7.69 5.80 3.99
N TYR A 25 -7.70 4.64 3.33
CA TYR A 25 -6.93 4.36 2.13
C TYR A 25 -7.84 3.87 1.00
N ILE A 26 -7.41 4.12 -0.23
CA ILE A 26 -8.12 3.76 -1.45
C ILE A 26 -7.17 2.90 -2.28
N MET A 27 -7.63 1.74 -2.72
CA MET A 27 -6.97 0.98 -3.77
C MET A 27 -7.61 1.30 -5.11
N ARG A 28 -6.77 1.46 -6.12
CA ARG A 28 -7.20 1.71 -7.49
C ARG A 28 -6.72 0.59 -8.40
N SER A 29 -7.51 0.29 -9.44
CA SER A 29 -7.09 -0.60 -10.52
C SER A 29 -5.93 0.02 -11.32
N GLY A 30 -5.35 -0.75 -12.24
CA GLY A 30 -4.35 -0.23 -13.19
C GLY A 30 -4.88 0.89 -14.08
N GLU A 31 -6.20 0.98 -14.25
CA GLU A 31 -6.90 2.02 -15.02
C GLU A 31 -7.32 3.23 -14.15
N GLY A 32 -7.03 3.19 -12.85
CA GLY A 32 -7.30 4.29 -11.90
C GLY A 32 -8.67 4.24 -11.23
N GLU A 33 -9.51 3.25 -11.55
CA GLU A 33 -10.83 3.03 -10.93
C GLU A 33 -10.68 2.65 -9.46
N VAL A 34 -11.54 3.17 -8.58
CA VAL A 34 -11.56 2.78 -7.16
C VAL A 34 -12.14 1.38 -7.01
N ILE A 35 -11.32 0.43 -6.55
CA ILE A 35 -11.75 -0.96 -6.36
C ILE A 35 -11.96 -1.32 -4.89
N TYR A 36 -11.38 -0.56 -3.96
CA TYR A 36 -11.52 -0.80 -2.53
C TYR A 36 -11.25 0.46 -1.72
N VAL A 37 -12.03 0.66 -0.65
CA VAL A 37 -11.81 1.71 0.35
C VAL A 37 -11.78 1.06 1.71
N GLY A 38 -10.72 1.30 2.48
CA GLY A 38 -10.56 0.76 3.82
C GLY A 38 -10.20 1.84 4.84
N LYS A 39 -10.60 1.64 6.09
CA LYS A 39 -10.14 2.43 7.24
C LYS A 39 -9.15 1.62 8.07
N ALA A 40 -8.23 2.31 8.75
CA ALA A 40 -7.30 1.68 9.66
C ALA A 40 -6.97 2.60 10.83
N ALA A 41 -6.71 2.02 12.02
CA ALA A 41 -6.10 2.75 13.14
C ALA A 41 -4.63 3.09 12.88
N ASN A 42 -3.96 2.33 11.99
CA ASN A 42 -2.61 2.59 11.54
C ASN A 42 -2.51 2.30 10.03
N LEU A 43 -2.40 3.35 9.22
CA LEU A 43 -2.32 3.23 7.76
C LEU A 43 -1.06 2.48 7.30
N ARG A 44 0.11 2.77 7.87
CA ARG A 44 1.37 2.10 7.51
C ARG A 44 1.28 0.58 7.67
N SER A 45 0.82 0.09 8.82
CA SER A 45 0.71 -1.35 9.06
C SER A 45 -0.34 -2.00 8.15
N ARG A 46 -1.51 -1.37 8.01
CA ARG A 46 -2.62 -1.96 7.23
C ARG A 46 -2.32 -2.02 5.74
N VAL A 47 -1.74 -0.98 5.15
CA VAL A 47 -1.42 -0.99 3.72
C VAL A 47 -0.27 -1.96 3.43
N ARG A 48 0.75 -2.03 4.29
CA ARG A 48 1.87 -2.96 4.11
C ARG A 48 1.46 -4.43 4.15
N SER A 49 0.41 -4.81 4.87
CA SER A 49 -0.03 -6.22 4.92
C SER A 49 -0.50 -6.76 3.56
N TYR A 50 -0.92 -5.89 2.64
CA TYR A 50 -1.28 -6.31 1.28
C TYR A 50 -0.06 -6.61 0.39
N PHE A 51 1.13 -6.15 0.79
CA PHE A 51 2.38 -6.29 0.02
C PHE A 51 3.44 -7.11 0.76
N GLY A 52 3.11 -7.67 1.93
CA GLY A 52 3.99 -8.47 2.76
C GLY A 52 3.46 -9.89 2.92
N SER A 53 4.10 -10.85 2.25
CA SER A 53 3.85 -12.30 2.27
C SER A 53 2.43 -12.79 1.87
N PRO A 54 2.32 -13.85 1.04
CA PRO A 54 1.07 -14.25 0.37
C PRO A 54 -0.02 -14.89 1.26
N HIS A 55 0.10 -14.85 2.58
CA HIS A 55 -0.70 -15.67 3.52
C HIS A 55 -1.62 -14.86 4.45
N SER A 56 -2.08 -13.67 4.06
CA SER A 56 -2.92 -12.83 4.94
C SER A 56 -4.13 -12.24 4.24
N PHE A 57 -4.78 -13.05 3.39
CA PHE A 57 -6.08 -12.75 2.78
C PHE A 57 -7.26 -13.43 3.48
N GLU A 58 -7.13 -13.79 4.76
CA GLU A 58 -8.32 -14.17 5.54
C GLU A 58 -8.95 -12.89 6.12
N PRO A 59 -10.21 -12.57 5.74
CA PRO A 59 -10.98 -11.58 6.48
C PRO A 59 -11.21 -12.11 7.91
N LYS A 60 -10.86 -11.31 8.90
CA LYS A 60 -11.28 -11.51 10.29
C LYS A 60 -12.67 -10.93 10.48
#